data_AF-I6ZQI2-F1
#
_entry.id   AF-I6ZQI2-F1
#
_cell.length_a   1.000
_cell.length_b   1.000
_cell.length_c   1.000
_cell.angle_alpha   90.00
_cell.angle_beta   90.00
_cell.angle_gamma   90.00
#
_symmetry.space_group_name_H-M   'P 1'
#
loop_
_entity.id
_entity.type
_entity.pdbx_description
1 polymer ?
#
loop_
_entity_poly.entity_id
_entity_poly.type
_entity_poly.pdbx_seq_one_letter_code
_entity_poly.pdbx_strand_id
1 'polypeptide(L)'
;MNLSFFDQFSSPCLLGIPLILLSMLFPALLLPSPGSRWITNRLATLQSWCIDLITKQLMTPLNKSGHKWALILTSLMILLLSINLLGLLPYTFTPTTQLSMNMALAFPLWLATLLTGLRNQPSASLGHLLPEGTPTPLIPALVLIETISLLIRPLALGVRLTANLTAGHLLIQVISTASAALLSIMPTISILTTIILLLLTILEVAVA
;
A
#
# COMPACT_ATOMS: atom_id res chain seq x y z
N MET A 1 -21.91 18.18 17.97
CA MET A 1 -21.97 17.72 16.56
C MET A 1 -21.39 16.32 16.54
N ASN A 2 -22.17 15.30 16.19
CA ASN A 2 -21.65 13.94 16.01
C ASN A 2 -20.76 13.94 14.76
N LEU A 3 -19.50 14.37 14.91
CA LEU A 3 -18.48 14.05 13.93
C LEU A 3 -18.38 12.54 13.93
N SER A 4 -18.72 11.93 12.80
CA SER A 4 -18.62 10.49 12.67
C SER A 4 -17.13 10.16 12.61
N PHE A 5 -16.71 9.06 13.25
CA PHE A 5 -15.33 8.56 13.11
C PHE A 5 -14.93 8.38 11.63
N PHE A 6 -15.90 8.27 10.73
CA PHE A 6 -15.68 8.10 9.30
C PHE A 6 -15.49 9.40 8.52
N ASP A 7 -15.70 10.57 9.12
CA ASP A 7 -15.56 11.85 8.42
C ASP A 7 -14.13 12.06 7.90
N GLN A 8 -13.12 11.48 8.55
CA GLN A 8 -11.72 11.51 8.10
C GLN A 8 -11.49 10.79 6.75
N PHE A 9 -12.30 9.78 6.41
CA PHE A 9 -12.19 9.06 5.14
C PHE A 9 -13.01 9.69 4.01
N SER A 10 -13.84 10.68 4.34
CA SER A 10 -14.57 11.42 3.32
C SER A 10 -13.59 12.21 2.46
N SER A 11 -13.78 12.18 1.14
CA SER A 11 -12.91 12.90 0.22
C SER A 11 -13.02 14.41 0.46
N PRO A 12 -11.93 15.12 0.77
CA PRO A 12 -12.00 16.55 0.97
C PRO A 12 -12.33 17.25 -0.35
N CYS A 13 -13.41 18.03 -0.34
CA CYS A 13 -13.83 18.87 -1.45
C CYS A 13 -13.77 20.33 -1.01
N LEU A 14 -12.95 21.16 -1.66
CA LEU A 14 -12.94 22.61 -1.45
C LEU A 14 -13.61 23.25 -2.66
N LEU A 15 -14.64 24.08 -2.44
CA LEU A 15 -15.35 24.80 -3.51
C LEU A 15 -15.86 23.88 -4.65
N GLY A 16 -16.22 22.63 -4.33
CA GLY A 16 -16.71 21.64 -5.31
C GLY A 16 -15.62 20.90 -6.09
N ILE A 17 -14.33 21.20 -5.86
CA ILE A 17 -13.22 20.47 -6.49
C ILE A 17 -12.71 19.40 -5.51
N PRO A 18 -12.59 18.12 -5.92
CA PRO A 18 -12.02 17.08 -5.08
C PRO A 18 -10.49 17.26 -4.95
N LEU A 19 -9.98 17.33 -3.71
CA LEU A 19 -8.55 17.52 -3.43
C LEU A 19 -7.72 16.24 -3.50
N ILE A 20 -8.32 15.11 -3.91
CA ILE A 20 -7.64 13.81 -4.01
C ILE A 20 -6.40 13.90 -4.91
N LEU A 21 -6.51 14.56 -6.06
CA LEU A 21 -5.39 14.70 -7.00
C LEU A 21 -4.22 15.46 -6.37
N LEU A 22 -4.51 16.52 -5.62
CA LEU A 22 -3.48 17.30 -4.93
C LEU A 22 -2.78 16.45 -3.86
N SER A 23 -3.55 15.68 -3.09
CA SER A 23 -3.00 14.76 -2.08
C SER A 23 -2.07 13.70 -2.69
N MET A 24 -2.37 13.25 -3.92
CA MET A 24 -1.56 12.27 -4.64
C MET A 24 -0.25 12.84 -5.20
N LEU A 25 -0.25 14.11 -5.63
CA LEU A 25 0.94 14.76 -6.17
C LEU A 25 1.90 15.25 -5.08
N PHE A 26 1.39 15.47 -3.86
CA PHE A 26 2.18 16.04 -2.78
C PHE A 26 3.41 15.19 -2.39
N PRO A 27 3.34 13.85 -2.28
CA PRO A 27 4.52 13.02 -2.02
C PRO A 27 5.59 13.09 -3.10
N ALA A 28 5.20 13.25 -4.37
CA ALA A 28 6.17 13.42 -5.45
C ALA A 28 6.97 14.73 -5.32
N LEU A 29 6.38 15.77 -4.73
CA LEU A 29 7.05 17.05 -4.49
C LEU A 29 8.03 17.00 -3.32
N LEU A 30 7.81 16.10 -2.35
CA LEU A 30 8.68 15.91 -1.19
C LEU A 30 10.02 15.25 -1.55
N LEU A 31 10.08 14.52 -2.67
CA LEU A 31 11.28 13.87 -3.15
C LEU A 31 12.09 14.84 -4.03
N PRO A 32 13.23 15.39 -3.56
CA PRO A 32 14.07 16.25 -4.39
C PRO A 32 14.59 15.48 -5.60
N SER A 33 14.44 16.09 -6.78
CA SER A 33 15.05 15.58 -8.00
C SER A 33 16.58 15.57 -7.87
N PRO A 34 17.27 14.50 -8.28
CA PRO A 34 18.73 14.50 -8.31
C PRO A 34 19.23 15.60 -9.26
N GLY A 35 20.10 16.46 -8.76
CA GLY A 35 20.78 17.45 -9.60
C GLY A 35 21.91 16.82 -10.43
N SER A 36 22.44 17.55 -11.41
CA SER A 36 23.58 17.12 -12.24
C SER A 36 24.93 17.07 -11.50
N ARG A 37 24.94 17.36 -10.19
CA ARG A 37 26.15 17.41 -9.36
C ARG A 37 26.52 16.00 -8.91
N TRP A 38 27.81 15.67 -8.97
CA TRP A 38 28.34 14.37 -8.55
C TRP A 38 28.22 14.15 -7.04
N ILE A 39 28.38 15.22 -6.25
CA ILE A 39 28.10 15.23 -4.82
C ILE A 39 26.77 15.94 -4.62
N THR A 40 25.78 15.18 -4.17
CA THR A 40 24.43 15.68 -3.91
C THR A 40 24.26 16.05 -2.43
N ASN A 41 23.08 16.59 -2.09
CA ASN A 41 22.73 16.90 -0.70
C ASN A 41 22.56 15.59 0.11
N ARG A 42 22.76 15.67 1.44
CA ARG A 42 22.60 14.51 2.36
C ARG A 42 21.26 13.76 2.19
N LEU A 43 20.17 14.50 1.94
CA LEU A 43 18.86 13.92 1.69
C LEU A 43 18.83 13.10 0.39
N ALA A 44 19.40 13.64 -0.69
CA ALA A 44 19.46 12.97 -1.98
C ALA A 44 20.36 11.72 -1.93
N THR A 45 21.46 11.74 -1.18
CA THR A 45 22.31 10.54 -0.98
C THR A 45 21.60 9.44 -0.20
N LEU A 46 20.81 9.79 0.82
CA LEU A 46 20.01 8.82 1.57
C LEU A 46 18.90 8.23 0.69
N GLN A 47 18.27 9.06 -0.14
CA GLN A 47 17.26 8.62 -1.08
C GLN A 47 17.82 7.69 -2.15
N SER A 48 18.94 8.04 -2.79
CA SER A 48 19.57 7.15 -3.78
C SER A 48 19.97 5.82 -3.16
N TRP A 49 20.54 5.85 -1.94
CA TRP A 49 20.87 4.63 -1.21
C TRP A 49 19.63 3.76 -0.91
N CYS A 50 18.52 4.37 -0.48
CA CYS A 50 17.27 3.66 -0.25
C CYS A 50 16.71 3.03 -1.54
N ILE A 51 16.72 3.77 -2.65
CA ILE A 51 16.26 3.28 -3.96
C ILE A 51 17.15 2.13 -4.45
N ASP A 52 18.46 2.21 -4.28
CA ASP A 52 19.41 1.15 -4.65
C ASP A 52 19.20 -0.12 -3.83
N LEU A 53 18.88 0.00 -2.54
CA LEU A 53 18.54 -1.14 -1.70
C LEU A 53 17.23 -1.80 -2.11
N ILE A 54 16.18 -1.00 -2.33
CA ILE A 54 14.86 -1.49 -2.74
C ILE A 54 14.97 -2.17 -4.11
N THR A 55 15.63 -1.54 -5.08
CA THR A 55 15.84 -2.12 -6.43
C THR A 55 16.60 -3.44 -6.34
N LYS A 56 17.68 -3.51 -5.54
CA LYS A 56 18.46 -4.73 -5.36
C LYS A 56 17.61 -5.85 -4.76
N GLN A 57 16.87 -5.58 -3.69
CA GLN A 57 16.03 -6.59 -3.02
C GLN A 57 14.87 -7.06 -3.90
N LEU A 58 14.23 -6.17 -4.67
CA LEU A 58 13.15 -6.53 -5.59
C LEU A 58 13.65 -7.38 -6.77
N MET A 59 14.88 -7.15 -7.23
CA MET A 59 15.42 -7.82 -8.42
C MET A 59 16.13 -9.14 -8.13
N THR A 60 16.52 -9.43 -6.88
CA THR A 60 17.25 -10.68 -6.56
C THR A 60 16.49 -11.98 -6.91
N PRO A 61 15.15 -12.10 -6.75
CA PRO A 61 14.45 -13.33 -7.14
C PRO A 61 14.04 -13.35 -8.62
N LEU A 62 14.25 -12.25 -9.36
CA LEU A 62 13.75 -12.10 -10.73
C LEU A 62 14.82 -12.44 -11.78
N ASN A 63 14.40 -13.10 -12.84
CA ASN A 63 15.25 -13.34 -14.02
C ASN A 63 15.60 -12.05 -14.76
N LYS A 64 16.67 -12.08 -15.55
CA LYS A 64 17.18 -10.93 -16.32
C LYS A 64 16.12 -10.25 -17.21
N SER A 65 15.16 -10.99 -17.75
CA SER A 65 14.05 -10.45 -18.53
C SER A 65 13.10 -9.58 -17.69
N GLY A 66 12.96 -9.89 -16.40
CA GLY A 66 12.14 -9.16 -15.44
C GLY A 66 12.75 -7.82 -15.01
N HIS A 67 14.05 -7.61 -15.15
CA HIS A 67 14.69 -6.35 -14.76
C HIS A 67 14.19 -5.13 -15.55
N LYS A 68 13.57 -5.33 -16.72
CA LYS A 68 12.88 -4.24 -17.45
C LYS A 68 11.75 -3.60 -16.64
N TRP A 69 11.12 -4.36 -15.75
CA TRP A 69 10.05 -3.89 -14.86
C TRP A 69 10.55 -3.18 -13.61
N ALA A 70 11.88 -3.09 -13.41
CA ALA A 70 12.45 -2.51 -12.21
C ALA A 70 11.95 -1.08 -11.96
N LEU A 71 11.94 -0.23 -12.99
CA LEU A 71 11.51 1.16 -12.86
C LEU A 71 10.05 1.29 -12.39
N ILE A 72 9.15 0.48 -12.93
CA ILE A 72 7.72 0.55 -12.60
C ILE A 72 7.51 0.05 -11.16
N LEU A 73 8.13 -1.06 -10.79
CA LEU A 73 7.99 -1.63 -9.44
C LEU A 73 8.60 -0.73 -8.37
N THR A 74 9.75 -0.12 -8.64
CA THR A 74 10.44 0.73 -7.66
C THR A 74 9.74 2.07 -7.50
N SER A 75 9.27 2.68 -8.59
CA SER A 75 8.48 3.91 -8.52
C SER A 75 7.15 3.70 -7.78
N LEU A 76 6.45 2.58 -8.03
CA LEU A 76 5.22 2.25 -7.30
C LEU A 76 5.48 2.01 -5.81
N MET A 77 6.57 1.30 -5.46
CA MET A 77 6.97 1.09 -4.06
C MET A 77 7.22 2.43 -3.34
N ILE A 78 8.00 3.33 -3.96
CA ILE A 78 8.31 4.64 -3.38
C ILE A 78 7.05 5.50 -3.23
N LEU A 79 6.17 5.47 -4.24
CA LEU A 79 4.90 6.19 -4.20
C LEU A 79 4.02 5.73 -3.02
N LEU A 80 3.78 4.42 -2.91
CA LEU A 80 2.94 3.86 -1.84
C LEU A 80 3.54 4.12 -0.46
N LEU A 81 4.85 3.90 -0.30
CA LEU A 81 5.56 4.19 0.96
C LEU A 81 5.40 5.65 1.38
N SER A 82 5.62 6.59 0.44
CA SER A 82 5.54 8.02 0.74
C SER A 82 4.12 8.49 1.07
N ILE A 83 3.08 7.97 0.40
CA ILE A 83 1.68 8.29 0.72
C ILE A 83 1.29 7.75 2.10
N ASN A 84 1.64 6.51 2.42
CA ASN A 84 1.28 5.88 3.68
C ASN A 84 1.99 6.57 4.87
N LEU A 85 3.27 6.90 4.71
CA LEU A 85 4.05 7.55 5.76
C LEU A 85 3.56 8.99 6.02
N LEU A 86 3.18 9.72 4.98
CA LEU A 86 2.55 11.04 5.13
C LEU A 86 1.16 10.94 5.78
N GLY A 87 0.51 9.80 5.56
CA GLY A 87 -0.81 9.49 6.08
C GLY A 87 -0.90 9.37 7.59
N LEU A 88 0.19 8.97 8.24
CA LEU A 88 0.29 8.86 9.69
C LEU A 88 0.27 10.22 10.41
N LEU A 89 0.46 11.33 9.68
CA LEU A 89 0.42 12.67 10.27
C LEU A 89 -1.01 13.02 10.75
N PRO A 90 -1.13 13.77 11.85
CA PRO A 90 -2.44 14.16 12.36
C PRO A 90 -3.20 15.01 11.35
N TYR A 91 -4.49 14.71 11.16
CA TYR A 91 -5.41 15.40 10.26
C TYR A 91 -5.05 15.37 8.76
N THR A 92 -4.19 14.45 8.32
CA THR A 92 -3.97 14.25 6.88
C THR A 92 -4.97 13.26 6.29
N PHE A 93 -5.44 13.56 5.09
CA PHE A 93 -6.27 12.65 4.29
C PHE A 93 -5.35 11.75 3.46
N THR A 94 -5.50 10.44 3.60
CA THR A 94 -4.77 9.44 2.83
C THR A 94 -5.62 8.91 1.68
N PRO A 95 -5.23 9.17 0.41
CA PRO A 95 -5.98 8.64 -0.73
C PRO A 95 -5.92 7.11 -0.85
N THR A 96 -4.96 6.45 -0.18
CA THR A 96 -4.81 4.98 -0.11
C THR A 96 -5.86 4.28 0.77
N THR A 97 -6.65 5.03 1.56
CA THR A 97 -7.79 4.46 2.31
C THR A 97 -8.97 4.15 1.40
N GLN A 98 -9.07 4.82 0.25
CA GLN A 98 -10.14 4.58 -0.71
C GLN A 98 -9.83 3.35 -1.57
N LEU A 99 -10.71 2.35 -1.52
CA LEU A 99 -10.56 1.12 -2.31
C LEU A 99 -10.50 1.38 -3.82
N SER A 100 -11.21 2.40 -4.30
CA SER A 100 -11.17 2.82 -5.70
C SER A 100 -9.75 3.10 -6.18
N MET A 101 -8.94 3.77 -5.37
CA MET A 101 -7.58 4.15 -5.73
C MET A 101 -6.63 2.94 -5.76
N ASN A 102 -6.69 2.10 -4.73
CA ASN A 102 -5.84 0.91 -4.67
C ASN A 102 -6.18 -0.08 -5.79
N MET A 103 -7.46 -0.21 -6.14
CA MET A 103 -7.90 -1.02 -7.28
C MET A 103 -7.44 -0.44 -8.61
N ALA A 104 -7.47 0.89 -8.78
CA ALA A 104 -6.97 1.55 -9.98
C ALA A 104 -5.46 1.33 -10.19
N LEU A 105 -4.68 1.15 -9.12
CA LEU A 105 -3.25 0.79 -9.22
C LEU A 105 -3.04 -0.73 -9.38
N ALA A 106 -3.76 -1.57 -8.63
CA ALA A 106 -3.55 -3.01 -8.60
C ALA A 106 -4.01 -3.72 -9.88
N PHE A 107 -5.17 -3.35 -10.43
CA PHE A 107 -5.75 -4.05 -11.57
C PHE A 107 -4.91 -3.93 -12.85
N PRO A 108 -4.43 -2.73 -13.26
CA PRO A 108 -3.58 -2.61 -14.45
C PRO A 108 -2.23 -3.32 -14.29
N LEU A 109 -1.61 -3.24 -13.10
CA LEU A 109 -0.32 -3.91 -12.85
C LEU A 109 -0.45 -5.42 -12.92
N TRP A 110 -1.49 -5.98 -12.29
CA TRP A 110 -1.80 -7.40 -12.36
C TRP A 110 -2.10 -7.85 -13.80
N LEU A 111 -2.95 -7.09 -14.52
CA LEU A 111 -3.30 -7.40 -15.90
C LEU A 111 -2.06 -7.39 -16.81
N ALA A 112 -1.15 -6.43 -16.61
CA ALA A 112 0.10 -6.36 -17.35
C ALA A 112 0.98 -7.61 -17.12
N THR A 113 1.06 -8.12 -15.89
CA THR A 113 1.79 -9.37 -15.60
C THR A 113 1.13 -10.60 -16.24
N LEU A 114 -0.20 -10.66 -16.25
CA LEU A 114 -0.94 -11.74 -16.92
C LEU A 114 -0.69 -11.73 -18.44
N LEU A 115 -0.82 -10.56 -19.06
CA LEU A 115 -0.66 -10.39 -20.51
C LEU A 115 0.77 -10.69 -20.96
N THR A 116 1.78 -10.28 -20.18
CA THR A 116 3.17 -10.60 -20.49
C THR A 116 3.49 -12.09 -20.36
N GLY A 117 2.90 -12.78 -19.38
CA GLY A 117 3.00 -14.23 -19.24
C GLY A 117 2.41 -14.97 -20.43
N LEU A 118 1.16 -14.64 -20.78
CA LEU A 118 0.45 -15.25 -21.93
C LEU A 118 1.15 -14.97 -23.26
N ARG A 119 1.73 -13.78 -23.45
CA ARG A 119 2.43 -13.41 -24.68
C ARG A 119 3.78 -14.10 -24.85
N ASN A 120 4.56 -14.20 -23.78
CA ASN A 120 5.93 -14.72 -23.88
C ASN A 120 5.97 -16.25 -23.88
N GLN A 121 5.14 -16.90 -23.05
CA GLN A 121 5.14 -18.36 -22.89
C GLN A 121 3.72 -18.88 -22.62
N PRO A 122 2.86 -18.99 -23.66
CA PRO A 122 1.46 -19.38 -23.49
C PRO A 122 1.31 -20.78 -22.89
N SER A 123 2.12 -21.75 -23.34
CA SER A 123 2.08 -23.13 -22.85
C SER A 123 2.45 -23.24 -21.37
N ALA A 124 3.52 -22.57 -20.93
CA ALA A 124 3.94 -22.58 -19.53
C ALA A 124 2.93 -21.83 -18.63
N SER A 125 2.36 -20.72 -19.12
CA SER A 125 1.37 -19.95 -18.35
C SER A 125 0.06 -20.71 -18.14
N LEU A 126 -0.39 -21.46 -19.14
CA LEU A 126 -1.57 -22.33 -19.02
C LEU A 126 -1.23 -23.61 -18.24
N GLY A 127 -0.02 -24.13 -18.36
CA GLY A 127 0.47 -25.28 -17.59
C GLY A 127 0.47 -25.02 -16.08
N HIS A 128 0.73 -23.78 -15.65
CA HIS A 128 0.67 -23.42 -14.22
C HIS A 128 -0.72 -23.52 -13.59
N LEU A 129 -1.79 -23.62 -14.40
CA LEU A 129 -3.15 -23.87 -13.89
C LEU A 129 -3.31 -25.31 -13.35
N LEU A 130 -2.40 -26.22 -13.68
CA LEU A 130 -2.37 -27.59 -13.17
C LEU A 130 -1.04 -27.83 -12.42
N PRO A 131 -1.09 -28.19 -11.13
CA PRO A 131 0.07 -28.70 -10.43
C PRO A 131 0.45 -30.08 -11.00
N GLU A 132 1.75 -30.29 -11.15
CA GLU A 132 2.30 -31.55 -11.65
C GLU A 132 1.91 -32.71 -10.74
N GLY A 133 1.39 -33.80 -11.32
CA GLY A 133 1.09 -35.04 -10.59
C GLY A 133 -0.33 -35.14 -9.99
N THR A 134 -1.30 -34.32 -10.41
CA THR A 134 -2.70 -34.47 -9.94
C THR A 134 -3.39 -35.69 -10.55
N PRO A 135 -4.15 -36.48 -9.77
CA PRO A 135 -4.92 -37.60 -10.30
C PRO A 135 -6.04 -37.10 -11.24
N THR A 136 -6.25 -37.83 -12.35
CA THR A 136 -7.14 -37.47 -13.45
C THR A 136 -8.57 -37.02 -13.09
N PRO A 137 -9.26 -37.58 -12.06
CA PRO A 137 -10.62 -37.12 -11.73
C PRO A 137 -10.68 -35.74 -11.06
N LEU A 138 -9.61 -35.27 -10.41
CA LEU A 138 -9.60 -34.00 -9.67
C LEU A 138 -9.23 -32.79 -10.53
N ILE A 139 -8.75 -33.03 -11.75
CA ILE A 139 -8.26 -31.98 -12.66
C ILE A 139 -9.31 -30.89 -12.91
N PRO A 140 -10.58 -31.18 -13.27
CA PRO A 140 -11.54 -30.14 -13.61
C PRO A 140 -11.87 -29.21 -12.43
N ALA A 141 -11.96 -29.76 -11.21
CA ALA A 141 -12.24 -28.98 -10.01
C ALA A 141 -11.06 -28.06 -9.66
N LEU A 142 -9.82 -28.54 -9.82
CA LEU A 142 -8.64 -27.79 -9.44
C LEU A 142 -8.33 -26.63 -10.39
N VAL A 143 -8.54 -26.81 -11.70
CA VAL A 143 -8.44 -25.71 -12.67
C VAL A 143 -9.42 -24.59 -12.35
N LEU A 144 -10.64 -24.93 -11.93
CA LEU A 144 -11.65 -23.95 -11.52
C LEU A 144 -11.20 -23.16 -10.28
N ILE A 145 -10.59 -23.82 -9.30
CA ILE A 145 -10.07 -23.13 -8.09
C ILE A 145 -8.88 -22.23 -8.45
N GLU A 146 -7.95 -22.68 -9.29
CA GLU A 146 -6.77 -21.88 -9.65
C GLU A 146 -7.15 -20.65 -10.49
N THR A 147 -8.13 -20.78 -11.40
CA THR A 147 -8.67 -19.63 -12.15
C THR A 147 -9.34 -18.60 -11.23
N ILE A 148 -10.09 -19.05 -10.21
CA ILE A 148 -10.65 -18.16 -9.18
C ILE A 148 -9.54 -17.50 -8.35
N SER A 149 -8.52 -18.26 -7.92
CA SER A 149 -7.36 -17.75 -7.16
C SER A 149 -6.61 -16.64 -7.93
N LEU A 150 -6.42 -16.84 -9.23
CA LEU A 150 -5.79 -15.87 -10.11
C LEU A 150 -6.60 -14.57 -10.21
N LEU A 151 -7.94 -14.66 -10.26
CA LEU A 151 -8.84 -13.49 -10.28
C LEU A 151 -8.95 -12.76 -8.93
N ILE A 152 -8.84 -13.48 -7.81
CA ILE A 152 -8.91 -12.87 -6.47
C ILE A 152 -7.63 -12.09 -6.14
N ARG A 153 -6.48 -12.42 -6.75
CA ARG A 153 -5.18 -11.80 -6.46
C ARG A 153 -5.15 -10.25 -6.51
N PRO A 154 -5.61 -9.57 -7.59
CA PRO A 154 -5.63 -8.10 -7.62
C PRO A 154 -6.56 -7.51 -6.56
N LEU A 155 -7.68 -8.18 -6.29
CA LEU A 155 -8.62 -7.76 -5.26
C LEU A 155 -8.02 -7.90 -3.86
N ALA A 156 -7.34 -9.00 -3.57
CA ALA A 156 -6.65 -9.23 -2.31
C ALA A 156 -5.55 -8.19 -2.06
N LEU A 157 -4.76 -7.83 -3.09
CA LEU A 157 -3.73 -6.80 -2.98
C LEU A 157 -4.32 -5.42 -2.65
N GLY A 158 -5.39 -5.01 -3.35
CA GLY A 158 -6.04 -3.73 -3.14
C GLY A 158 -6.72 -3.63 -1.77
N VAL A 159 -7.48 -4.67 -1.39
CA VAL A 159 -8.18 -4.74 -0.11
C VAL A 159 -7.20 -4.79 1.06
N ARG A 160 -6.07 -5.49 0.93
CA ARG A 160 -5.06 -5.57 2.00
C ARG A 160 -4.53 -4.19 2.38
N LEU A 161 -4.20 -3.35 1.39
CA LEU A 161 -3.70 -2.00 1.64
C LEU A 161 -4.78 -1.11 2.27
N THR A 162 -6.02 -1.15 1.75
CA THR A 162 -7.10 -0.35 2.33
C THR A 162 -7.44 -0.78 3.75
N ALA A 163 -7.51 -2.09 3.99
CA ALA A 163 -7.92 -2.64 5.28
C ALA A 163 -6.91 -2.26 6.37
N ASN A 164 -5.61 -2.39 6.08
CA ASN A 164 -4.57 -2.02 7.03
C ASN A 164 -4.67 -0.55 7.44
N LEU A 165 -4.75 0.36 6.47
CA LEU A 165 -4.77 1.80 6.75
C LEU A 165 -6.09 2.27 7.38
N THR A 166 -7.24 1.79 6.88
CA THR A 166 -8.54 2.18 7.42
C THR A 166 -8.73 1.66 8.85
N ALA A 167 -8.39 0.39 9.10
CA ALA A 167 -8.49 -0.19 10.44
C ALA A 167 -7.52 0.49 11.40
N GLY A 168 -6.28 0.76 10.97
CA GLY A 168 -5.27 1.46 11.77
C GLY A 168 -5.71 2.84 12.22
N HIS A 169 -6.14 3.68 11.27
CA HIS A 169 -6.64 5.03 11.57
C HIS A 169 -7.87 5.02 12.48
N LEU A 170 -8.83 4.12 12.24
CA LEU A 170 -10.01 3.97 13.10
C LEU A 170 -9.61 3.57 14.54
N LEU A 171 -8.66 2.64 14.68
CA LEU A 171 -8.21 2.14 15.96
C LEU A 171 -7.50 3.26 16.76
N ILE A 172 -6.63 4.04 16.11
CA ILE A 172 -6.01 5.23 16.72
C ILE A 172 -7.07 6.24 17.18
N GLN A 173 -8.10 6.49 16.37
CA GLN A 173 -9.14 7.47 16.71
C GLN A 173 -10.03 7.02 17.87
N VAL A 174 -10.39 5.74 17.93
CA VAL A 174 -11.18 5.18 19.04
C VAL A 174 -10.39 5.22 20.36
N ILE A 175 -9.10 4.88 20.34
CA ILE A 175 -8.29 4.89 21.57
C ILE A 175 -7.92 6.32 21.99
N SER A 176 -7.70 7.24 21.04
CA SER A 176 -7.45 8.65 21.38
C SER A 176 -8.68 9.29 22.03
N THR A 177 -9.88 9.07 21.48
CA THR A 177 -11.12 9.59 22.08
C THR A 177 -11.41 8.95 23.44
N ALA A 178 -11.15 7.65 23.60
CA ALA A 178 -11.27 6.98 24.89
C ALA A 178 -10.26 7.52 25.92
N SER A 179 -8.99 7.71 25.55
CA SER A 179 -7.97 8.22 26.48
C SER A 179 -8.24 9.67 26.91
N ALA A 180 -8.74 10.51 26.00
CA ALA A 180 -9.17 11.88 26.29
C ALA A 180 -10.39 11.92 27.22
N ALA A 181 -11.38 11.05 27.03
CA ALA A 181 -12.54 10.95 27.92
C ALA A 181 -12.19 10.40 29.30
N LEU A 182 -11.26 9.45 29.38
CA LEU A 182 -10.80 8.86 30.64
C LEU A 182 -9.94 9.83 31.47
N LEU A 183 -9.31 10.82 30.82
CA LEU A 183 -8.47 11.80 31.50
C LEU A 183 -9.22 12.55 32.62
N SER A 184 -10.50 12.88 32.39
CA SER A 184 -11.33 13.59 33.39
C SER A 184 -11.87 12.70 34.51
N ILE A 185 -11.95 11.38 34.30
CA ILE A 185 -12.59 10.46 35.25
C ILE A 185 -11.54 9.70 36.07
N MET A 186 -10.57 9.07 35.42
CA MET A 186 -9.53 8.24 36.05
C MET A 186 -8.16 8.48 35.39
N PRO A 187 -7.36 9.44 35.88
CA PRO A 187 -6.09 9.83 35.27
C PRO A 187 -5.07 8.68 35.17
N THR A 188 -5.05 7.77 36.15
CA THR A 188 -4.15 6.61 36.17
C THR A 188 -4.41 5.64 35.02
N ILE A 189 -5.67 5.37 34.71
CA ILE A 189 -6.07 4.52 33.58
C ILE A 189 -5.81 5.23 32.25
N SER A 190 -6.04 6.55 32.20
CA SER A 190 -5.74 7.36 31.02
C SER A 190 -4.26 7.23 30.61
N ILE A 191 -3.32 7.31 31.57
CA ILE A 191 -1.89 7.12 31.30
C ILE A 191 -1.61 5.76 30.64
N LEU A 192 -2.20 4.67 31.15
CA LEU A 192 -2.04 3.35 30.54
C LEU A 192 -2.56 3.31 29.09
N THR A 193 -3.74 3.90 28.84
CA THR A 193 -4.30 3.97 27.48
C THR A 193 -3.48 4.83 26.53
N THR A 194 -2.82 5.89 27.01
CA THR A 194 -1.90 6.70 26.19
C THR A 194 -0.63 5.95 25.81
N ILE A 195 -0.13 5.08 26.71
CA ILE A 195 1.00 4.19 26.39
C ILE A 195 0.59 3.22 25.27
N ILE A 196 -0.59 2.61 25.37
CA ILE A 196 -1.12 1.72 24.33
C ILE A 196 -1.26 2.45 22.99
N LEU A 197 -1.76 3.69 23.00
CA LEU A 197 -1.84 4.53 21.80
C LEU A 197 -0.46 4.74 21.16
N LEU A 198 0.57 5.04 21.97
CA LEU A 198 1.93 5.19 21.47
C LEU A 198 2.45 3.89 20.84
N LEU A 199 2.23 2.73 21.46
CA LEU A 199 2.62 1.44 20.88
C LEU A 199 1.91 1.18 19.54
N LEU A 200 0.64 1.54 19.43
CA LEU A 200 -0.12 1.39 18.18
C LEU A 200 0.39 2.29 17.07
N THR A 201 0.79 3.52 17.38
CA THR A 201 1.41 4.39 16.37
C THR A 201 2.72 3.81 15.84
N ILE A 202 3.51 3.14 16.70
CA ILE A 202 4.72 2.44 16.27
C ILE A 202 4.38 1.26 15.38
N LEU A 203 3.33 0.49 15.71
CA LEU A 203 2.86 -0.61 14.88
C LEU A 203 2.41 -0.13 13.51
N GLU A 204 1.63 0.96 13.44
CA GLU A 204 1.17 1.52 12.17
C GLU A 204 2.33 2.04 11.31
N VAL A 205 3.36 2.65 11.91
CA VAL A 205 4.59 3.02 11.19
C VAL A 205 5.31 1.79 10.60
N ALA A 206 5.24 0.64 11.28
CA ALA A 206 5.84 -0.60 10.78
C ALA A 206 4.99 -1.30 9.71
N VAL A 207 3.67 -1.06 9.69
CA VAL A 207 2.73 -1.61 8.70
C VAL A 207 2.71 -0.77 7.41
N ALA A 208 2.95 0.54 7.52
CA ALA A 208 2.95 1.51 6.42
C ALA A 208 4.07 1.29 5.39
#